data_AF-A0AAJ3U394-F1
#
_entry.id   AF-A0AAJ3U394-F1
#
_cell.length_a   1.000
_cell.length_b   1.000
_cell.length_c   1.000
_cell.angle_alpha   90.00
_cell.angle_beta   90.00
_cell.angle_gamma   90.00
#
_symmetry.space_group_name_H-M   'P 1'
#
loop_
_entity.id
_entity.type
_entity.pdbx_description
1 polymer ?
#
loop_
_entity_poly.entity_id
_entity_poly.type
_entity_poly.pdbx_seq_one_letter_code
_entity_poly.pdbx_strand_id
1 'polypeptide(L)'
;MPEPKVASFPAIRGALKFYQIASIITGVMLLLLLAEMVLKYTPIHLELFAGGSGGPLWFAGVIAGPDCQWWSLFAPWTNSCEMTSLGDGFNISLFILVAHGWFYVVYLFACFRMWSLMRWPFRRFILLALGGVIPLLSFFMEAIVAREVKTYLATREAAEASAIAPEGVR
;
A
#
# COMPACT_ATOMS: atom_id res chain seq x y z
N MET A 1 4.97 -0.52 27.25
CA MET A 1 4.29 0.65 26.63
C MET A 1 2.87 0.69 27.16
N PRO A 2 2.25 1.86 27.32
CA PRO A 2 0.91 1.94 27.90
C PRO A 2 -0.11 1.30 26.96
N GLU A 3 -0.98 0.44 27.50
CA GLU A 3 -2.01 -0.26 26.73
C GLU A 3 -3.15 0.69 26.30
N PRO A 4 -3.80 0.44 25.14
CA PRO A 4 -5.02 1.14 24.75
C PRO A 4 -6.14 0.96 25.78
N LYS A 5 -6.85 2.06 26.09
CA LYS A 5 -8.03 2.03 26.98
C LYS A 5 -9.20 1.34 26.26
N VAL A 6 -9.99 0.57 26.99
CA VAL A 6 -11.21 -0.11 26.51
C VAL A 6 -12.22 0.83 25.83
N ALA A 7 -12.34 2.07 26.32
CA ALA A 7 -13.15 3.12 25.67
C ALA A 7 -12.73 3.46 24.22
N SER A 8 -11.51 3.13 23.80
CA SER A 8 -11.00 3.41 22.46
C SER A 8 -11.25 2.29 21.44
N PHE A 9 -11.82 1.17 21.86
CA PHE A 9 -12.00 -0.02 21.02
C PHE A 9 -12.89 0.22 19.79
N PRO A 10 -13.99 1.00 19.85
CA PRO A 10 -14.75 1.37 18.66
C PRO A 10 -13.92 2.16 17.65
N ALA A 11 -13.09 3.09 18.12
CA ALA A 11 -12.20 3.88 17.26
C ALA A 11 -11.11 3.03 16.61
N ILE A 12 -10.58 2.04 17.33
CA ILE A 12 -9.60 1.07 16.82
C ILE A 12 -10.21 0.24 15.68
N ARG A 13 -11.45 -0.25 15.83
CA ARG A 13 -12.14 -1.00 14.76
C ARG A 13 -12.35 -0.17 13.51
N GLY A 14 -12.76 1.09 13.66
CA GLY A 14 -12.91 2.02 12.53
C GLY A 14 -11.59 2.32 11.84
N ALA A 15 -10.52 2.57 12.61
CA ALA A 15 -9.19 2.78 12.08
C ALA A 15 -8.65 1.54 11.35
N LEU A 16 -8.92 0.34 11.87
CA LEU A 16 -8.54 -0.91 11.21
C LEU A 16 -9.26 -1.05 9.87
N LYS A 17 -10.56 -0.81 9.80
CA LYS A 17 -11.31 -0.87 8.53
C LYS A 17 -10.78 0.11 7.50
N PHE A 18 -10.49 1.34 7.92
CA PHE A 18 -9.88 2.35 7.07
C PHE A 18 -8.50 1.91 6.55
N TYR A 19 -7.66 1.36 7.44
CA TYR A 19 -6.36 0.79 7.07
C TYR A 19 -6.48 -0.36 6.07
N GLN A 20 -7.41 -1.30 6.26
CA GLN A 20 -7.63 -2.41 5.32
C GLN A 20 -7.99 -1.90 3.92
N ILE A 21 -8.93 -0.95 3.83
CA ILE A 21 -9.35 -0.37 2.55
C ILE A 21 -8.19 0.35 1.88
N ALA A 22 -7.50 1.22 2.62
CA ALA A 22 -6.36 1.96 2.09
C ALA A 22 -5.26 1.01 1.60
N SER A 23 -4.93 -0.03 2.38
CA SER A 23 -3.91 -1.03 2.07
C SER A 23 -4.23 -1.83 0.80
N ILE A 24 -5.50 -2.21 0.60
CA ILE A 24 -5.92 -2.93 -0.61
C ILE A 24 -5.80 -2.01 -1.84
N ILE A 25 -6.29 -0.77 -1.75
CA ILE A 25 -6.22 0.19 -2.86
C ILE A 25 -4.76 0.44 -3.24
N THR A 26 -3.91 0.81 -2.28
CA THR A 26 -2.49 1.06 -2.56
C THR A 26 -1.76 -0.19 -3.05
N GLY A 27 -2.07 -1.36 -2.49
CA GLY A 27 -1.49 -2.63 -2.89
C GLY A 27 -1.83 -3.00 -4.33
N VAL A 28 -3.09 -2.85 -4.75
CA VAL A 28 -3.52 -3.10 -6.13
C VAL A 28 -2.84 -2.14 -7.09
N MET A 29 -2.79 -0.85 -6.76
CA MET A 29 -2.12 0.14 -7.61
C MET A 29 -0.62 -0.12 -7.74
N LEU A 30 0.03 -0.56 -6.67
CA LEU A 30 1.44 -0.92 -6.70
C LEU A 30 1.68 -2.17 -7.57
N LEU A 31 0.77 -3.15 -7.56
CA LEU A 31 0.81 -4.28 -8.49
C LEU A 31 0.60 -3.86 -9.94
N LEU A 32 -0.28 -2.89 -10.21
CA LEU A 32 -0.45 -2.32 -11.54
C LEU A 32 0.82 -1.60 -12.00
N LEU A 33 1.43 -0.78 -11.14
CA LEU A 33 2.72 -0.16 -11.44
C LEU A 33 3.81 -1.18 -11.69
N LEU A 34 3.87 -2.24 -10.89
CA LEU A 34 4.84 -3.32 -11.09
C LEU A 34 4.62 -3.99 -12.45
N ALA A 35 3.36 -4.24 -12.84
CA ALA A 35 3.04 -4.81 -14.14
C ALA A 35 3.46 -3.87 -15.30
N GLU A 36 3.22 -2.57 -15.17
CA GLU A 36 3.66 -1.58 -16.16
C GLU A 36 5.17 -1.43 -16.23
N MET A 37 5.87 -1.50 -15.09
CA MET A 37 7.32 -1.52 -15.05
C MET A 37 7.86 -2.76 -15.78
N VAL A 38 7.21 -3.92 -15.64
CA VAL A 38 7.55 -5.12 -16.40
C VAL A 38 7.32 -4.89 -17.90
N LEU A 39 6.18 -4.34 -18.32
CA LEU A 39 5.91 -4.11 -19.75
C LEU A 39 6.87 -3.08 -20.38
N LYS A 40 7.23 -2.02 -19.66
CA LYS A 40 8.06 -0.92 -20.16
C LYS A 40 9.56 -1.23 -20.15
N TYR A 41 10.05 -1.90 -19.11
CA TYR A 41 11.50 -2.08 -18.87
C TYR A 41 12.03 -3.50 -19.17
N THR A 42 11.17 -4.48 -19.44
CA THR A 42 11.60 -5.78 -20.00
C THR A 42 11.61 -5.72 -21.55
N PRO A 43 11.98 -6.77 -22.32
CA PRO A 43 12.26 -6.63 -23.76
C PRO A 43 11.02 -6.35 -24.63
N ILE A 44 9.86 -6.14 -24.02
CA ILE A 44 8.59 -5.86 -24.69
C ILE A 44 8.46 -4.35 -25.00
N HIS A 45 9.02 -3.48 -24.15
CA HIS A 45 9.06 -2.02 -24.32
C HIS A 45 7.71 -1.39 -24.71
N LEU A 46 6.67 -1.68 -23.94
CA LEU A 46 5.32 -1.15 -24.16
C LEU A 46 4.86 -0.25 -23.02
N GLU A 47 4.13 0.81 -23.39
CA GLU A 47 3.39 1.68 -22.48
C GLU A 47 1.89 1.64 -22.79
N LEU A 48 1.07 1.71 -21.74
CA LEU A 48 -0.38 1.73 -21.87
C LEU A 48 -0.89 3.17 -22.02
N PHE A 49 -1.57 3.43 -23.13
CA PHE A 49 -2.21 4.70 -23.45
C PHE A 49 -3.72 4.55 -23.57
N ALA A 50 -4.45 5.58 -23.15
CA ALA A 50 -5.87 5.71 -23.37
C ALA A 50 -6.18 6.87 -24.32
N GLY A 51 -6.96 6.61 -25.36
CA GLY A 51 -7.17 7.55 -26.46
C GLY A 51 -5.93 7.72 -27.34
N GLY A 52 -6.03 8.57 -28.35
CA GLY A 52 -4.96 8.77 -29.35
C GLY A 52 -5.15 7.92 -30.60
N SER A 53 -4.05 7.75 -31.33
CA SER A 53 -4.03 7.12 -32.67
C SER A 53 -4.40 5.63 -32.68
N GLY A 54 -4.23 4.92 -31.55
CA GLY A 54 -4.52 3.49 -31.42
C GLY A 54 -5.90 3.12 -30.86
N GLY A 55 -6.78 4.09 -30.62
CA GLY A 55 -8.14 3.85 -30.09
C GLY A 55 -8.28 4.05 -28.58
N PRO A 56 -9.33 3.51 -27.94
CA PRO A 56 -9.68 3.85 -26.54
C PRO A 56 -8.66 3.34 -25.51
N LEU A 57 -8.05 2.17 -25.71
CA LEU A 57 -6.92 1.65 -24.93
C LEU A 57 -5.97 0.91 -25.87
N TRP A 58 -4.71 1.31 -25.91
CA TRP A 58 -3.71 0.71 -26.79
C TRP A 58 -2.31 0.75 -26.19
N PHE A 59 -1.43 -0.12 -26.68
CA PHE A 59 -0.04 -0.20 -26.25
C PHE A 59 0.86 0.53 -27.25
N ALA A 60 1.57 1.55 -26.78
CA ALA A 60 2.56 2.29 -27.56
C ALA A 60 3.96 1.75 -27.27
N GLY A 61 4.83 1.76 -28.28
CA GLY A 61 6.22 1.40 -28.10
C GLY A 61 7.01 2.45 -27.32
N VAL A 62 8.02 2.01 -26.59
CA VAL A 62 9.01 2.87 -25.93
C VAL A 62 10.38 2.57 -26.53
N ILE A 63 11.11 3.61 -26.91
CA ILE A 63 12.50 3.46 -27.34
C ILE A 63 13.39 3.69 -26.12
N ALA A 64 14.08 2.64 -25.69
CA ALA A 64 15.11 2.74 -24.67
C ALA A 64 16.39 3.30 -25.30
N GLY A 65 16.98 4.35 -24.69
CA GLY A 65 18.25 4.91 -25.12
C GLY A 65 19.40 3.89 -25.08
N PRO A 66 20.54 4.17 -25.77
CA PRO A 66 21.65 3.22 -25.94
C PRO A 66 22.27 2.69 -24.64
N ASP A 67 22.13 3.46 -23.54
CA ASP A 67 22.70 3.14 -22.22
C ASP A 67 21.71 2.44 -21.28
N CYS A 68 20.53 2.05 -21.76
CA CYS A 68 19.50 1.40 -20.95
C CYS A 68 19.82 -0.09 -20.72
N GLN A 69 20.30 -0.39 -19.51
CA GLN A 69 20.43 -1.76 -19.02
C GLN A 69 19.19 -2.18 -18.22
N TRP A 70 18.85 -3.46 -18.20
CA TRP A 70 17.68 -3.98 -17.46
C TRP A 70 17.71 -3.71 -15.95
N TRP A 71 18.92 -3.58 -15.37
CA TRP A 71 19.13 -3.33 -13.94
C TRP A 71 19.08 -1.85 -13.55
N SER A 72 19.09 -0.93 -14.51
CA SER A 72 19.04 0.54 -14.26
C SER A 72 17.76 0.98 -13.55
N LEU A 73 16.73 0.13 -13.58
CA LEU A 73 15.45 0.32 -12.89
C LEU A 73 15.55 0.16 -11.36
N PHE A 74 16.53 -0.60 -10.88
CA PHE A 74 16.62 -1.02 -9.47
C PHE A 74 17.77 -0.36 -8.71
N ALA A 75 18.65 0.35 -9.41
CA ALA A 75 19.75 1.09 -8.82
C ALA A 75 19.41 2.58 -8.79
N PRO A 76 19.08 3.15 -7.60
CA PRO A 76 19.04 4.59 -7.44
C PRO A 76 20.39 5.13 -7.94
N TRP A 77 20.38 6.26 -8.66
CA TRP A 77 21.57 6.94 -9.22
C TRP A 77 22.04 6.52 -10.62
N THR A 78 21.36 5.59 -11.32
CA THR A 78 21.74 5.14 -12.68
C THR A 78 20.86 5.72 -13.80
N ASN A 79 20.26 6.89 -13.57
CA ASN A 79 19.23 7.52 -14.42
C ASN A 79 19.69 8.03 -15.81
N SER A 80 20.76 7.49 -16.40
CA SER A 80 21.19 7.82 -17.77
C SER A 80 20.34 7.13 -18.85
N CYS A 81 19.34 6.34 -18.46
CA CYS A 81 18.38 5.73 -19.38
C CYS A 81 17.24 6.72 -19.72
N GLU A 82 17.37 7.38 -20.86
CA GLU A 82 16.28 8.17 -21.45
C GLU A 82 15.32 7.22 -22.18
N MET A 83 14.04 7.20 -21.76
CA MET A 83 12.99 6.43 -22.41
C MET A 83 12.06 7.36 -23.18
N THR A 84 12.14 7.33 -24.50
CA THR A 84 11.28 8.13 -25.37
C THR A 84 9.99 7.38 -25.60
N SER A 85 8.88 7.90 -25.06
CA SER A 85 7.55 7.36 -25.30
C SER A 85 7.07 7.76 -26.69
N LEU A 86 6.66 6.78 -27.49
CA LEU A 86 6.13 7.01 -28.84
C LEU A 86 4.60 7.17 -28.87
N GLY A 87 3.94 7.04 -27.72
CA GLY A 87 2.49 7.08 -27.62
C GLY A 87 1.91 8.49 -27.61
N ASP A 88 0.78 8.67 -28.28
CA ASP A 88 -0.06 9.86 -28.21
C ASP A 88 -1.34 9.59 -27.39
N GLY A 89 -1.84 10.60 -26.66
CA GLY A 89 -3.02 10.48 -25.81
C GLY A 89 -2.74 10.50 -24.31
N PHE A 90 -3.62 9.91 -23.50
CA PHE A 90 -3.52 9.93 -22.03
C PHE A 90 -2.65 8.76 -21.54
N ASN A 91 -1.53 9.08 -20.91
CA ASN A 91 -0.61 8.09 -20.37
C ASN A 91 -1.17 7.47 -19.07
N ILE A 92 -1.67 6.24 -19.18
CA ILE A 92 -2.28 5.52 -18.05
C ILE A 92 -1.23 5.18 -17.00
N SER A 93 -0.01 4.89 -17.42
CA SER A 93 1.06 4.55 -16.49
C SER A 93 1.47 5.72 -15.60
N LEU A 94 1.62 6.90 -16.20
CA LEU A 94 1.87 8.14 -15.45
C LEU A 94 0.72 8.44 -14.49
N PHE A 95 -0.52 8.25 -14.94
CA PHE A 95 -1.69 8.47 -14.09
C PHE A 95 -1.71 7.53 -12.89
N ILE A 96 -1.48 6.23 -13.09
CA ILE A 96 -1.43 5.24 -12.00
C ILE A 96 -0.30 5.59 -11.03
N LEU A 97 0.85 6.06 -11.52
CA LEU A 97 1.99 6.46 -10.68
C LEU A 97 1.64 7.65 -9.78
N VAL A 98 1.08 8.71 -10.36
CA VAL A 98 0.65 9.90 -9.61
C VAL A 98 -0.45 9.53 -8.62
N ALA A 99 -1.45 8.76 -9.05
CA ALA A 99 -2.56 8.34 -8.20
C ALA A 99 -2.05 7.47 -7.04
N HIS A 100 -1.12 6.54 -7.29
CA HIS A 100 -0.53 5.69 -6.25
C HIS A 100 0.18 6.53 -5.20
N GLY A 101 0.97 7.54 -5.61
CA GLY A 101 1.64 8.45 -4.68
C GLY A 101 0.66 9.14 -3.73
N TRP A 102 -0.48 9.63 -4.23
CA TRP A 102 -1.52 10.24 -3.40
C TRP A 102 -2.22 9.24 -2.48
N PHE A 103 -2.60 8.07 -2.99
CA PHE A 103 -3.19 7.02 -2.16
C PHE A 103 -2.22 6.49 -1.11
N TYR A 104 -0.91 6.51 -1.38
CA TYR A 104 0.13 6.18 -0.42
C TYR A 104 0.15 7.16 0.76
N VAL A 105 -0.06 8.46 0.53
CA VAL A 105 -0.20 9.45 1.61
C VAL A 105 -1.41 9.13 2.49
N VAL A 106 -2.55 8.77 1.88
CA VAL A 106 -3.76 8.35 2.62
C VAL A 106 -3.50 7.07 3.43
N TYR A 107 -2.76 6.12 2.86
CA TYR A 107 -2.33 4.91 3.54
C TYR A 107 -1.41 5.19 4.72
N LEU A 108 -0.43 6.09 4.57
CA LEU A 108 0.44 6.52 5.67
C LEU A 108 -0.35 7.16 6.81
N PHE A 109 -1.36 7.97 6.48
CA PHE A 109 -2.27 8.52 7.48
C PHE A 109 -3.06 7.41 8.20
N ALA A 110 -3.55 6.40 7.48
CA ALA A 110 -4.19 5.24 8.08
C ALA A 110 -3.25 4.47 9.03
N CYS A 111 -2.01 4.25 8.60
CA CYS A 111 -0.96 3.63 9.40
C CYS A 111 -0.65 4.43 10.66
N PHE A 112 -0.50 5.75 10.53
CA PHE A 112 -0.25 6.65 11.66
C PHE A 112 -1.40 6.62 12.67
N ARG A 113 -2.65 6.68 12.19
CA ARG A 113 -3.84 6.58 13.04
C ARG A 113 -3.87 5.25 13.79
N MET A 114 -3.59 4.14 13.10
CA MET A 114 -3.58 2.82 13.73
C MET A 114 -2.46 2.69 14.76
N TRP A 115 -1.26 3.14 14.41
CA TRP A 115 -0.09 3.16 15.29
C TRP A 115 -0.33 3.98 16.57
N SER A 116 -0.92 5.17 16.42
CA SER A 116 -1.25 6.06 17.53
C SER A 116 -2.29 5.44 18.47
N LEU A 117 -3.37 4.86 17.91
CA LEU A 117 -4.42 4.23 18.71
C LEU A 117 -3.97 2.94 19.42
N MET A 118 -3.16 2.11 18.76
CA MET A 118 -2.61 0.88 19.36
C MET A 118 -1.41 1.14 20.29
N ARG A 119 -0.86 2.36 20.28
CA ARG A 119 0.30 2.77 21.09
C ARG A 119 1.52 1.86 20.88
N TRP A 120 1.71 1.45 19.63
CA TRP A 120 2.77 0.52 19.21
C TRP A 120 4.15 1.20 19.17
N PRO A 121 5.26 0.43 19.20
CA PRO A 121 6.59 1.03 19.06
C PRO A 121 6.78 1.58 17.65
N PHE A 122 7.59 2.64 17.50
CA PHE A 122 7.83 3.30 16.21
C PHE A 122 8.30 2.35 15.10
N ARG A 123 9.07 1.30 15.43
CA ARG A 123 9.48 0.25 14.47
C ARG A 123 8.30 -0.37 13.72
N ARG A 124 7.17 -0.50 14.41
CA ARG A 124 5.95 -1.08 13.86
C ARG A 124 5.28 -0.15 12.86
N PHE A 125 5.36 1.16 13.08
CA PHE A 125 4.95 2.16 12.09
C PHE A 125 5.79 2.04 10.81
N ILE A 126 7.11 1.87 10.93
CA ILE A 126 7.99 1.68 9.76
C ILE A 126 7.59 0.42 8.98
N LEU A 127 7.38 -0.72 9.66
CA LEU A 127 6.96 -1.96 8.99
C LEU A 127 5.61 -1.82 8.27
N LEU A 128 4.66 -1.11 8.88
CA LEU A 128 3.39 -0.78 8.22
C LEU A 128 3.62 0.13 7.01
N ALA A 129 4.39 1.21 7.15
CA ALA A 129 4.67 2.14 6.06
C ALA A 129 5.40 1.49 4.87
N LEU A 130 6.30 0.53 5.13
CA LEU A 130 6.97 -0.29 4.12
C LEU A 130 6.01 -1.21 3.37
N GLY A 131 4.89 -1.58 3.99
CA GLY A 131 3.83 -2.35 3.34
C GLY A 131 3.38 -1.73 2.03
N GLY A 132 3.26 -0.39 1.98
CA GLY A 132 2.84 0.35 0.79
C GLY A 132 3.93 0.62 -0.25
N VAL A 133 5.18 0.16 -0.03
CA VAL A 133 6.32 0.35 -0.94
C VAL A 133 6.83 -0.99 -1.48
N ILE A 134 6.84 -2.02 -0.64
CA ILE A 134 7.31 -3.35 -1.01
C ILE A 134 6.14 -4.09 -1.69
N PRO A 135 6.30 -4.53 -2.95
CA PRO A 135 5.26 -5.27 -3.64
C PRO A 135 4.80 -6.49 -2.84
N LEU A 136 3.49 -6.76 -2.90
CA LEU A 136 2.81 -7.84 -2.17
C LEU A 136 2.78 -7.70 -0.64
N LEU A 137 3.72 -6.99 -0.01
CA LEU A 137 3.81 -6.85 1.45
C LEU A 137 2.58 -6.17 2.04
N SER A 138 1.95 -5.23 1.32
CA SER A 138 0.67 -4.60 1.72
C SER A 138 -0.40 -5.64 2.09
N PHE A 139 -0.56 -6.69 1.29
CA PHE A 139 -1.59 -7.71 1.52
C PHE A 139 -1.25 -8.59 2.71
N PHE A 140 0.03 -8.98 2.87
CA PHE A 140 0.48 -9.75 4.02
C PHE A 140 0.34 -8.95 5.33
N MET A 141 0.74 -7.67 5.33
CA MET A 141 0.60 -6.81 6.50
C MET A 141 -0.85 -6.53 6.83
N GLU A 142 -1.72 -6.34 5.84
CA GLU A 142 -3.17 -6.24 6.09
C GLU A 142 -3.68 -7.46 6.86
N ALA A 143 -3.43 -8.67 6.38
CA ALA A 143 -3.94 -9.90 6.98
C ALA A 143 -3.40 -10.14 8.40
N ILE A 144 -2.09 -9.93 8.60
CA ILE A 144 -1.42 -10.13 9.89
C ILE A 144 -1.93 -9.12 10.92
N VAL A 145 -1.92 -7.83 10.55
CA VAL A 145 -2.32 -6.73 11.44
C VAL A 145 -3.79 -6.83 11.80
N ALA A 146 -4.65 -7.14 10.82
CA ALA A 146 -6.08 -7.29 11.08
C ALA A 146 -6.38 -8.44 12.02
N ARG A 147 -5.69 -9.58 11.88
CA ARG A 147 -5.84 -10.71 12.79
C ARG A 147 -5.40 -10.35 14.19
N GLU A 148 -4.22 -9.75 14.34
CA GLU A 148 -3.68 -9.39 15.64
C GLU A 148 -4.56 -8.37 16.38
N VAL A 149 -4.99 -7.30 15.70
CA VAL A 149 -5.85 -6.29 16.33
C VAL A 149 -7.19 -6.89 16.76
N LYS A 150 -7.80 -7.74 15.93
CA LYS A 150 -9.06 -8.42 16.29
C LYS A 150 -8.89 -9.34 17.49
N THR A 151 -7.83 -10.15 17.51
CA THR A 151 -7.53 -11.03 18.65
C THR A 151 -7.27 -10.21 19.92
N TYR A 152 -6.47 -9.15 19.82
CA TYR A 152 -6.17 -8.26 20.95
C TYR A 152 -7.44 -7.67 21.56
N LEU A 153 -8.33 -7.11 20.73
CA LEU A 153 -9.60 -6.55 21.19
C LEU A 153 -10.48 -7.61 21.87
N ALA A 154 -10.62 -8.79 21.26
CA ALA A 154 -11.44 -9.87 21.80
C ALA A 154 -10.92 -10.37 23.17
N THR A 155 -9.61 -10.54 23.31
CA THR A 155 -8.99 -10.95 24.59
C THR A 155 -9.20 -9.90 25.68
N ARG A 156 -9.10 -8.61 25.33
CA ARG A 156 -9.29 -7.51 26.29
C ARG A 156 -10.75 -7.35 26.74
N GLU A 157 -11.70 -7.51 25.83
CA GLU A 157 -13.13 -7.46 26.14
C GLU A 157 -13.54 -8.64 27.04
N ALA A 158 -13.02 -9.85 26.78
CA ALA A 158 -13.25 -11.01 27.63
C ALA A 158 -12.67 -10.81 29.04
N ALA A 159 -11.45 -10.27 29.14
CA ALA A 159 -10.82 -9.99 30.44
C ALA A 159 -11.58 -8.92 31.25
N GLU A 160 -12.10 -7.88 30.61
CA GLU A 160 -12.93 -6.87 31.26
C GLU A 160 -14.27 -7.46 31.73
N ALA A 161 -14.93 -8.27 30.90
CA ALA A 161 -16.18 -8.94 31.29
C ALA A 161 -15.99 -9.89 32.49
N SER A 162 -14.89 -10.63 32.55
CA SER A 162 -14.54 -11.48 33.70
C SER A 162 -14.17 -10.68 34.95
N ALA A 163 -13.58 -9.48 34.81
CA ALA A 163 -13.27 -8.61 35.94
C ALA A 163 -14.52 -7.96 36.56
N ILE A 164 -15.55 -7.71 35.74
CA ILE A 164 -16.85 -7.18 36.19
C ILE A 164 -17.69 -8.29 36.88
N ALA A 165 -17.41 -9.56 36.59
CA ALA A 165 -18.08 -10.71 37.21
C ALA A 165 -17.19 -11.40 38.26
N PRO A 166 -16.99 -10.81 39.47
CA PRO A 166 -17.55 -11.47 40.66
C PRO A 166 -17.74 -10.58 41.93
N GLU A 167 -18.99 -10.31 42.34
CA GLU A 167 -19.43 -10.17 43.75
C GLU A 167 -20.97 -10.30 43.84
N GLY A 168 -21.52 -11.48 43.53
CA GLY A 168 -22.97 -11.71 43.61
C GLY A 168 -23.42 -13.15 43.86
N VAL A 169 -22.47 -14.09 43.94
CA VAL A 169 -22.75 -15.49 44.25
C VAL A 169 -21.59 -16.04 45.09
N ARG A 170 -21.58 -15.73 46.38
CA ARG A 170 -21.00 -16.55 47.44
C ARG A 170 -21.82 -16.38 48.70
#